data_AF-A0A926YUU3-F1
#
_entry.id   AF-A0A926YUU3-F1
#
_cell.length_a   1.000
_cell.length_b   1.000
_cell.length_c   1.000
_cell.angle_alpha   90.00
_cell.angle_beta   90.00
_cell.angle_gamma   90.00
#
_symmetry.space_group_name_H-M   'P 1'
#
loop_
_entity.id
_entity.type
_entity.pdbx_description
1 polymer ?
#
loop_
_entity_poly.entity_id
_entity_poly.type
_entity_poly.pdbx_seq_one_letter_code
_entity_poly.pdbx_strand_id
1 'polypeptide(L)'
;MQTVKPEWAPLQAQFTSLTLDTRILQIASELQALQNEVEVGYTVTPSDAQDSCNSILRKIERYVEWTVPELLPSRAEDAEILVNVARFAARLLIQEKAWNNSRVVIEVEQWIEQLQILLNHV
;
A
#
# COMPACT_ATOMS: atom_id res chain seq x y z
N MET A 1 8.97 5.49 -20.49
CA MET A 1 8.94 6.64 -19.56
C MET A 1 7.49 6.86 -19.15
N GLN A 2 7.09 6.42 -17.95
CA GLN A 2 5.74 6.68 -17.44
C GLN A 2 5.67 8.14 -17.00
N THR A 3 4.80 8.91 -17.64
CA THR A 3 4.47 10.28 -17.28
C THR A 3 3.73 10.26 -15.95
N VAL A 4 4.40 10.73 -14.90
CA VAL A 4 3.76 11.04 -13.62
C VAL A 4 2.68 12.08 -13.91
N LYS A 5 1.40 11.75 -13.65
CA LYS A 5 0.32 12.74 -13.77
C LYS A 5 0.68 13.95 -12.91
N PRO A 6 0.47 15.19 -13.39
CA PRO A 6 1.00 16.42 -12.76
C PRO A 6 0.54 16.61 -11.30
N GLU A 7 -0.58 16.01 -10.90
CA GLU A 7 -1.10 16.01 -9.53
C GLU A 7 -0.23 15.24 -8.52
N TRP A 8 0.58 14.27 -8.97
CA TRP A 8 1.41 13.43 -8.10
C TRP A 8 2.83 13.95 -7.93
N ALA A 9 3.29 14.87 -8.78
CA ALA A 9 4.66 15.39 -8.70
C ALA A 9 5.00 16.03 -7.35
N PRO A 10 4.11 16.83 -6.71
CA PRO A 10 4.37 17.35 -5.37
C PRO A 10 4.42 16.25 -4.30
N LEU A 11 3.51 15.27 -4.38
CA LEU A 11 3.46 14.16 -3.43
C LEU A 11 4.68 13.25 -3.58
N GLN A 12 5.10 12.99 -4.80
CA GLN A 12 6.30 12.24 -5.11
C GLN A 12 7.52 12.93 -4.54
N ALA A 13 7.70 14.23 -4.79
CA ALA A 13 8.84 14.98 -4.27
C ALA A 13 8.87 14.99 -2.74
N GLN A 14 7.71 15.13 -2.09
CA GLN A 14 7.61 15.03 -0.63
C GLN A 14 8.00 13.64 -0.14
N PHE A 15 7.43 12.59 -0.74
CA PHE A 15 7.66 11.21 -0.32
C PHE A 15 9.10 10.75 -0.57
N THR A 16 9.67 11.07 -1.74
CA THR A 16 11.05 10.70 -2.08
C THR A 16 12.10 11.57 -1.38
N SER A 17 11.71 12.68 -0.74
CA SER A 17 12.63 13.41 0.14
C SER A 17 12.88 12.70 1.48
N LEU A 18 12.03 11.73 1.84
CA LEU A 18 12.13 10.96 3.08
C LEU A 18 13.21 9.88 3.00
N THR A 19 13.74 9.46 4.15
CA THR A 19 14.60 8.27 4.24
C THR A 19 13.82 7.02 3.82
N LEU A 20 14.51 6.00 3.29
CA LEU A 20 13.89 4.73 2.92
C LEU A 20 13.05 4.14 4.05
N ASP A 21 13.54 4.21 5.28
CA ASP A 21 12.85 3.65 6.46
C ASP A 21 11.55 4.40 6.74
N THR A 22 11.56 5.73 6.60
CA THR A 22 10.36 6.55 6.74
C THR A 22 9.34 6.26 5.63
N ARG A 23 9.80 6.01 4.41
CA ARG A 23 8.92 5.62 3.29
C ARG A 23 8.25 4.28 3.56
N ILE A 24 8.99 3.29 4.06
CA ILE A 24 8.45 1.98 4.43
C ILE A 24 7.42 2.11 5.55
N LEU A 25 7.71 2.91 6.59
CA LEU A 25 6.76 3.22 7.66
C LEU A 25 5.47 3.83 7.12
N GLN A 26 5.58 4.75 6.16
CA GLN A 26 4.42 5.41 5.58
C GLN A 26 3.60 4.44 4.70
N ILE A 27 4.24 3.53 3.97
CA ILE A 27 3.53 2.44 3.25
C ILE A 27 2.77 1.54 4.22
N ALA A 28 3.39 1.17 5.34
CA ALA A 28 2.73 0.37 6.38
C ALA A 28 1.53 1.12 7.00
N SER A 29 1.66 2.43 7.22
CA SER A 29 0.56 3.27 7.72
C SER A 29 -0.63 3.34 6.74
N GLU A 30 -0.38 3.47 5.44
CA GLU A 30 -1.44 3.48 4.43
C GLU A 30 -2.14 2.10 4.34
N LEU A 31 -1.40 0.99 4.50
CA LEU A 31 -1.99 -0.34 4.59
C LEU A 31 -2.89 -0.52 5.83
N GLN A 32 -2.48 0.02 6.98
CA GLN A 32 -3.32 0.01 8.18
C GLN A 32 -4.60 0.83 7.96
N ALA A 33 -4.50 1.99 7.29
CA ALA A 33 -5.67 2.79 6.92
C ALA A 33 -6.59 2.00 5.98
N LEU A 34 -6.03 1.29 4.99
CA LEU A 34 -6.79 0.41 4.11
C LEU A 34 -7.51 -0.71 4.88
N GLN A 35 -6.84 -1.35 5.84
CA GLN A 35 -7.48 -2.37 6.69
C GLN A 35 -8.72 -1.81 7.38
N ASN A 36 -8.57 -0.65 8.02
CA ASN A 36 -9.63 0.01 8.76
C ASN A 36 -10.79 0.38 7.82
N GLU A 37 -10.51 0.90 6.63
CA GLU A 37 -11.54 1.25 5.65
C GLU A 37 -12.26 0.02 5.09
N VAL A 38 -11.56 -1.10 4.89
CA VAL A 38 -12.17 -2.38 4.50
C VAL A 38 -13.06 -2.95 5.62
N GLU A 39 -12.59 -2.86 6.87
CA GLU A 39 -13.35 -3.32 8.05
C GLU A 39 -14.58 -2.44 8.31
N VAL A 40 -14.47 -1.12 8.16
CA VAL A 40 -15.58 -0.17 8.31
C VAL A 40 -16.54 -0.22 7.13
N GLY A 41 -16.04 -0.35 5.89
CA GLY A 41 -16.86 -0.47 4.68
C GLY A 41 -17.74 -1.73 4.67
N TYR A 42 -17.35 -2.77 5.42
CA TYR A 42 -18.21 -3.92 5.72
C TYR A 42 -19.48 -3.53 6.52
N THR A 43 -19.40 -2.44 7.29
CA THR A 43 -20.44 -2.02 8.24
C THR A 43 -21.26 -0.82 7.79
N VAL A 44 -20.74 0.07 6.93
CA VAL A 44 -21.41 1.33 6.57
C VAL A 44 -21.19 1.66 5.09
N THR A 45 -22.28 1.73 4.32
CA THR A 45 -22.39 2.19 2.90
C THR A 45 -21.24 1.85 1.94
N PRO A 46 -21.41 0.84 1.06
CA PRO A 46 -20.36 0.39 0.15
C PRO A 46 -19.75 1.51 -0.72
N SER A 47 -20.53 2.40 -1.32
CA SER A 47 -19.97 3.37 -2.30
C SER A 47 -18.85 4.27 -1.75
N ASP A 48 -19.01 4.86 -0.56
CA ASP A 48 -18.06 5.84 -0.02
C ASP A 48 -16.77 5.18 0.49
N ALA A 49 -16.91 4.01 1.12
CA ALA A 49 -15.77 3.18 1.50
C ALA A 49 -14.95 2.73 0.27
N GLN A 50 -15.56 2.75 -0.93
CA GLN A 50 -14.95 2.21 -2.14
C GLN A 50 -13.98 3.22 -2.70
N ASP A 51 -14.44 4.46 -2.82
CA ASP A 51 -13.63 5.58 -3.25
C ASP A 51 -12.48 5.82 -2.27
N SER A 52 -12.73 5.65 -0.97
CA SER A 52 -11.71 5.70 0.09
C SER A 52 -10.65 4.60 -0.09
N CYS A 53 -11.06 3.32 -0.17
CA CYS A 53 -10.14 2.20 -0.41
C CYS A 53 -9.34 2.38 -1.71
N ASN A 54 -9.99 2.79 -2.80
CA ASN A 54 -9.34 3.04 -4.08
C ASN A 54 -8.30 4.15 -4.03
N SER A 55 -8.59 5.22 -3.27
CA SER A 55 -7.65 6.31 -3.04
C SER A 55 -6.41 5.82 -2.31
N ILE A 56 -6.58 5.04 -1.23
CA ILE A 56 -5.50 4.49 -0.43
C ILE A 56 -4.68 3.47 -1.24
N LEU A 57 -5.33 2.57 -1.97
CA LEU A 57 -4.70 1.59 -2.85
C LEU A 57 -3.79 2.25 -3.89
N ARG A 58 -4.27 3.32 -4.54
CA ARG A 58 -3.46 4.07 -5.50
C ARG A 58 -2.25 4.75 -4.85
N LYS A 59 -2.39 5.25 -3.62
CA LYS A 59 -1.24 5.82 -2.89
C LYS A 59 -0.20 4.75 -2.58
N ILE A 60 -0.62 3.60 -2.05
CA ILE A 60 0.27 2.46 -1.73
C ILE A 60 1.05 2.03 -2.99
N GLU A 61 0.35 1.87 -4.12
CA GLU A 61 0.98 1.51 -5.40
C GLU A 61 2.08 2.50 -5.79
N ARG A 62 1.80 3.80 -5.72
CA ARG A 62 2.80 4.85 -6.02
C ARG A 62 3.97 4.86 -5.06
N TYR A 63 3.69 4.74 -3.77
CA TYR A 63 4.73 4.73 -2.74
C TYR A 63 5.67 3.53 -2.90
N VAL A 64 5.14 2.35 -3.23
CA VAL A 64 5.93 1.17 -3.56
C VAL A 64 6.77 1.40 -4.83
N GLU A 65 6.16 1.88 -5.92
CA GLU A 65 6.86 2.18 -7.17
C GLU A 65 8.05 3.14 -6.98
N TRP A 66 7.90 4.12 -6.08
CA TRP A 66 8.96 5.09 -5.77
C TRP A 66 10.00 4.57 -4.78
N THR A 67 9.69 3.54 -4.00
CA THR A 67 10.60 2.99 -2.98
C THR A 67 11.45 1.87 -3.53
N VAL A 68 10.86 0.95 -4.31
CA VAL A 68 11.54 -0.26 -4.82
C VAL A 68 12.86 0.03 -5.56
N PRO A 69 12.97 1.03 -6.45
CA PRO A 69 14.21 1.29 -7.19
C PRO A 69 15.39 1.75 -6.32
N GLU A 70 15.12 2.29 -5.14
CA GLU A 70 16.14 2.82 -4.22
C GLU A 70 16.57 1.79 -3.16
N LEU A 71 15.97 0.60 -3.15
CA LEU A 71 16.37 -0.48 -2.24
C LEU A 71 17.69 -1.08 -2.68
N LEU A 72 18.66 -1.07 -1.76
CA LEU A 72 19.97 -1.67 -1.96
C LEU A 72 19.85 -3.20 -2.10
N PRO A 73 20.80 -3.88 -2.76
CA PRO A 73 20.82 -5.35 -2.84
C PRO A 73 20.82 -6.04 -1.46
N SER A 74 21.31 -5.36 -0.42
CA SER A 74 21.26 -5.81 0.97
C SER A 74 19.85 -5.82 1.57
N ARG A 75 18.87 -5.25 0.88
CA ARG A 75 17.45 -5.13 1.26
C ARG A 75 16.54 -5.74 0.18
N ALA A 76 17.03 -6.79 -0.50
CA ALA A 76 16.28 -7.45 -1.56
C ALA A 76 14.99 -8.10 -1.06
N GLU A 77 14.99 -8.61 0.18
CA GLU A 77 13.80 -9.17 0.84
C GLU A 77 12.73 -8.07 1.04
N ASP A 78 13.15 -6.85 1.41
CA ASP A 78 12.29 -5.67 1.53
C ASP A 78 11.63 -5.31 0.19
N ALA A 79 12.40 -5.40 -0.90
CA ALA A 79 11.87 -5.16 -2.24
C ALA A 79 10.81 -6.20 -2.61
N GLU A 80 11.03 -7.46 -2.26
CA GLU A 80 10.05 -8.53 -2.49
C GLU A 80 8.77 -8.32 -1.70
N ILE A 81 8.87 -7.97 -0.40
CA ILE A 81 7.71 -7.63 0.44
C ILE A 81 6.91 -6.47 -0.15
N LEU A 82 7.58 -5.39 -0.57
CA LEU A 82 6.92 -4.22 -1.17
C LEU A 82 6.29 -4.53 -2.54
N VAL A 83 6.96 -5.31 -3.39
CA VAL A 83 6.39 -5.77 -4.68
C VAL A 83 5.16 -6.62 -4.46
N ASN A 84 5.23 -7.51 -3.48
CA ASN A 84 4.11 -8.30 -3.05
C ASN A 84 2.96 -7.32 -2.65
N VAL A 85 3.22 -6.25 -1.88
CA VAL A 85 2.18 -5.32 -1.39
C VAL A 85 1.44 -4.69 -2.57
N ALA A 86 2.18 -4.25 -3.59
CA ALA A 86 1.59 -3.73 -4.81
C ALA A 86 0.73 -4.77 -5.54
N ARG A 87 1.14 -6.05 -5.59
CA ARG A 87 0.32 -7.13 -6.18
C ARG A 87 -0.98 -7.35 -5.41
N PHE A 88 -0.94 -7.26 -4.09
CA PHE A 88 -2.14 -7.35 -3.26
C PHE A 88 -3.08 -6.17 -3.52
N ALA A 89 -2.56 -4.94 -3.54
CA ALA A 89 -3.33 -3.76 -3.87
C ALA A 89 -4.00 -3.88 -5.25
N ALA A 90 -3.28 -4.39 -6.24
CA ALA A 90 -3.81 -4.67 -7.57
C ALA A 90 -4.91 -5.74 -7.57
N ARG A 91 -4.81 -6.78 -6.74
CA ARG A 91 -5.84 -7.81 -6.58
C ARG A 91 -7.11 -7.26 -5.93
N LEU A 92 -6.97 -6.35 -4.97
CA LEU A 92 -8.09 -5.65 -4.34
C LEU A 92 -8.90 -4.83 -5.35
N LEU A 93 -8.22 -4.07 -6.21
CA LEU A 93 -8.85 -3.35 -7.32
C LEU A 93 -9.61 -4.30 -8.27
N ILE A 94 -9.10 -5.50 -8.50
CA ILE A 94 -9.79 -6.51 -9.35
C ILE A 94 -10.99 -7.12 -8.62
N GLN A 95 -10.90 -7.31 -7.30
CA GLN A 95 -11.96 -7.88 -6.46
C GLN A 95 -13.01 -6.86 -6.01
N GLU A 96 -12.90 -5.57 -6.35
CA GLU A 96 -13.95 -4.54 -6.16
C GLU A 96 -15.35 -4.97 -6.64
N LYS A 97 -15.46 -6.01 -7.48
CA LYS A 97 -16.75 -6.60 -7.89
C LYS A 97 -17.36 -7.59 -6.89
N ALA A 98 -16.70 -7.93 -5.78
CA ALA A 98 -17.07 -9.03 -4.89
C ALA A 98 -16.81 -8.72 -3.40
N TRP A 99 -17.31 -7.57 -2.94
CA TRP A 99 -16.91 -6.90 -1.70
C TRP A 99 -17.42 -7.50 -0.38
N ASN A 100 -17.39 -8.82 -0.25
CA ASN A 100 -17.91 -9.53 0.92
C ASN A 100 -17.06 -10.74 1.29
N ASN A 101 -15.73 -10.60 1.20
CA ASN A 101 -14.82 -11.72 1.39
C ASN A 101 -13.91 -11.48 2.60
N SER A 102 -14.20 -12.16 3.71
CA SER A 102 -13.38 -12.17 4.95
C SER A 102 -11.91 -12.52 4.69
N ARG A 103 -11.62 -13.16 3.56
CA ARG A 103 -10.26 -13.43 3.09
C ARG A 103 -9.44 -12.18 2.84
N VAL A 104 -10.06 -11.09 2.38
CA VAL A 104 -9.35 -9.84 2.08
C VAL A 104 -8.78 -9.22 3.34
N VAL A 105 -9.55 -9.16 4.43
CA VAL A 105 -9.10 -8.60 5.71
C VAL A 105 -7.91 -9.39 6.26
N ILE A 106 -8.01 -10.73 6.26
CA ILE A 106 -6.93 -11.63 6.70
C ILE A 106 -5.68 -11.43 5.84
N GLU A 107 -5.85 -11.27 4.52
CA GLU A 107 -4.73 -10.96 3.63
C GLU A 107 -4.14 -9.58 3.94
N VAL A 108 -4.91 -8.52 4.25
CA VAL A 108 -4.32 -7.23 4.68
C VAL A 108 -3.50 -7.38 5.97
N GLU A 109 -4.02 -8.09 6.96
CA GLU A 109 -3.37 -8.29 8.27
C GLU A 109 -2.01 -8.99 8.16
N GLN A 110 -1.95 -10.08 7.40
CA GLN A 110 -0.70 -10.84 7.20
C GLN A 110 0.40 -9.97 6.58
N TRP A 111 0.02 -8.99 5.79
CA TRP A 111 0.95 -8.13 5.05
C TRP A 111 1.42 -6.95 5.88
N ILE A 112 0.54 -6.41 6.72
CA ILE A 112 0.93 -5.46 7.77
C ILE A 112 1.95 -6.13 8.69
N GLU A 113 1.72 -7.38 9.09
CA GLU A 113 2.67 -8.16 9.90
C GLU A 113 4.01 -8.35 9.19
N GLN A 114 4.01 -8.72 7.90
CA GLN A 114 5.24 -8.83 7.10
C GLN A 114 6.02 -7.52 7.01
N LEU A 115 5.34 -6.38 6.83
CA LEU A 115 6.00 -5.06 6.84
C LEU A 115 6.49 -4.67 8.23
N GLN A 116 5.80 -5.05 9.31
CA GLN A 116 6.28 -4.81 10.67
C GLN A 116 7.53 -5.63 10.99
N ILE A 117 7.59 -6.88 10.55
CA ILE A 117 8.81 -7.70 10.62
C ILE A 117 9.93 -6.99 9.87
N LEU A 118 9.66 -6.52 8.64
CA LEU A 118 10.60 -5.76 7.85
C LEU A 118 11.16 -4.57 8.63
N LEU A 119 10.27 -3.73 9.18
CA LEU A 119 10.62 -2.53 9.95
C LEU A 119 11.46 -2.81 11.20
N ASN A 120 11.37 -4.01 11.78
CA ASN A 120 12.19 -4.41 12.92
C ASN A 120 13.61 -4.88 12.54
N HIS A 121 13.84 -5.16 11.25
CA HIS A 121 15.14 -5.58 10.71
C HIS A 121 15.96 -4.43 10.09
N VAL A 122 15.39 -3.22 10.04
CA VAL A 122 16.01 -1.99 9.52
C VAL A 122 16.61 -1.16 10.65
#